data_AF-A0A6N9U7Q5-F1
#
_entry.id   AF-A0A6N9U7Q5-F1
#
_cell.length_a   1.000
_cell.length_b   1.000
_cell.length_c   1.000
_cell.angle_alpha   90.00
_cell.angle_beta   90.00
_cell.angle_gamma   90.00
#
_symmetry.space_group_name_H-M   'P 1'
#
loop_
_entity.id
_entity.type
_entity.pdbx_description
1 polymer ?
#
loop_
_entity_poly.entity_id
_entity_poly.type
_entity_poly.pdbx_seq_one_letter_code
_entity_poly.pdbx_strand_id
1 'polypeptide(L)'
;MQGYGTGAYGLREPRRVRDLARQYALVPLRIFLGVTFVYAGLDKLTDSAFLSASGPGSIGELMESVRDSAAFPGLVDLGLKSPDGFGYALATGELLVGLGTLAGLWARIAALGGALISLTLWLTVSWQSTPYYYGNDLVYLMAWLPLLLAGAEFLSADALLASRRRRSR
;
A
#
# COMPACT_ATOMS: atom_id res chain seq x y z
N MET A 1 -48.50 -44.95 -1.43
CA MET A 1 -48.46 -43.89 -0.41
C MET A 1 -47.15 -43.17 -0.57
N GLN A 2 -47.22 -41.86 -0.78
CA GLN A 2 -46.15 -40.98 -1.23
C GLN A 2 -45.81 -40.01 -0.11
N GLY A 3 -44.52 -39.75 0.11
CA GLY A 3 -44.04 -38.59 0.88
C GLY A 3 -43.12 -38.90 2.06
N TYR A 4 -42.29 -37.89 2.36
CA TYR A 4 -41.31 -37.72 3.45
C TYR A 4 -39.91 -38.31 3.17
N GLY A 5 -38.83 -37.53 3.10
CA GLY A 5 -38.66 -36.10 3.33
C GLY A 5 -37.23 -35.65 2.97
N THR A 6 -37.15 -34.48 2.34
CA THR A 6 -36.19 -33.39 2.59
C THR A 6 -34.89 -33.73 3.33
N GLY A 7 -33.82 -33.99 2.57
CA GLY A 7 -32.44 -34.13 3.08
C GLY A 7 -31.43 -33.16 2.47
N ALA A 8 -31.84 -31.95 2.08
CA ALA A 8 -31.01 -31.02 1.30
C ALA A 8 -30.52 -29.78 2.07
N TYR A 9 -30.29 -29.88 3.39
CA TYR A 9 -29.91 -28.72 4.23
C TYR A 9 -28.47 -28.72 4.77
N GLY A 10 -27.59 -29.66 4.37
CA GLY A 10 -26.25 -29.79 5.00
C GLY A 10 -25.02 -29.44 4.15
N LEU A 11 -25.13 -29.31 2.82
CA LEU A 11 -23.95 -29.36 1.93
C LEU A 11 -23.66 -28.09 1.12
N ARG A 12 -24.42 -27.00 1.31
CA ARG A 12 -24.31 -25.77 0.51
C ARG A 12 -23.60 -24.60 1.22
N GLU A 13 -23.54 -24.57 2.55
CA GLU A 13 -22.96 -23.45 3.30
C GLU A 13 -21.43 -23.41 3.38
N PRO A 14 -20.70 -24.52 3.63
CA PRO A 14 -19.25 -24.45 3.87
C PRO A 14 -18.45 -24.00 2.64
N ARG A 15 -18.90 -24.40 1.44
CA ARG A 15 -18.30 -23.95 0.17
C ARG A 15 -18.51 -22.45 -0.03
N ARG A 16 -19.72 -21.95 0.19
CA ARG A 16 -20.06 -20.53 -0.04
C ARG A 16 -19.26 -19.58 0.85
N VAL A 17 -19.09 -19.88 2.14
CA VAL A 17 -18.30 -19.04 3.06
C VAL A 17 -16.82 -19.05 2.68
N ARG A 18 -16.27 -20.24 2.35
CA ARG A 18 -14.86 -20.35 1.92
C ARG A 18 -14.60 -19.63 0.60
N ASP A 19 -15.55 -19.67 -0.32
CA ASP A 19 -15.45 -19.00 -1.62
C ASP A 19 -15.53 -17.47 -1.45
N LEU A 20 -16.42 -16.96 -0.60
CA LEU A 20 -16.47 -15.54 -0.23
C LEU A 20 -15.19 -15.09 0.49
N ALA A 21 -14.69 -15.87 1.45
CA ALA A 21 -13.46 -15.56 2.16
C ALA A 21 -12.27 -15.45 1.20
N ARG A 22 -12.15 -16.37 0.23
CA ARG A 22 -11.13 -16.29 -0.83
C ARG A 22 -11.30 -15.05 -1.70
N GLN A 23 -12.55 -14.72 -2.04
CA GLN A 23 -12.88 -13.59 -2.91
C GLN A 23 -12.60 -12.22 -2.27
N TYR A 24 -12.79 -12.10 -0.95
CA TYR A 24 -12.64 -10.83 -0.22
C TYR A 24 -11.39 -10.76 0.67
N ALA A 25 -10.54 -11.80 0.68
CA ALA A 25 -9.38 -11.90 1.56
C ALA A 25 -8.46 -10.67 1.52
N LEU A 26 -8.30 -10.07 0.34
CA LEU A 26 -7.40 -8.93 0.14
C LEU A 26 -8.08 -7.57 0.33
N VAL A 27 -9.40 -7.51 0.51
CA VAL A 27 -10.12 -6.24 0.66
C VAL A 27 -9.75 -5.52 1.96
N PRO A 28 -9.71 -6.17 3.14
CA PRO A 28 -9.27 -5.50 4.37
C PRO A 28 -7.84 -4.96 4.25
N LEU A 29 -6.95 -5.75 3.66
CA LEU A 29 -5.55 -5.35 3.44
C LEU A 29 -5.44 -4.13 2.52
N ARG A 30 -6.20 -4.13 1.43
CA ARG A 30 -6.27 -3.02 0.46
C ARG A 30 -6.79 -1.74 1.11
N ILE A 31 -7.85 -1.83 1.91
CA ILE A 31 -8.42 -0.68 2.63
C ILE A 31 -7.38 -0.14 3.61
N PHE A 32 -6.78 -1.02 4.42
CA PHE A 32 -5.79 -0.63 5.41
C PHE A 32 -4.58 0.08 4.78
N LEU A 33 -3.95 -0.53 3.77
CA LEU A 33 -2.80 0.06 3.08
C LEU A 33 -3.17 1.34 2.36
N GLY A 34 -4.31 1.34 1.65
CA GLY A 34 -4.78 2.50 0.91
C GLY A 34 -5.05 3.70 1.82
N VAL A 35 -5.79 3.51 2.91
CA VAL A 35 -6.07 4.57 3.90
C VAL A 35 -4.78 5.04 4.57
N THR A 36 -3.89 4.14 4.96
CA THR A 36 -2.61 4.48 5.60
C THR A 36 -1.77 5.38 4.69
N PHE A 37 -1.65 5.04 3.42
CA PHE A 37 -0.86 5.81 2.45
C PHE A 37 -1.52 7.15 2.10
N VAL A 38 -2.85 7.21 1.97
CA VAL A 38 -3.57 8.48 1.82
C VAL A 38 -3.34 9.39 3.03
N TYR A 39 -3.50 8.83 4.23
CA TYR A 39 -3.29 9.58 5.46
C TYR A 39 -1.84 10.08 5.55
N ALA A 40 -0.85 9.21 5.35
CA ALA A 40 0.56 9.56 5.41
C ALA A 40 0.94 10.64 4.38
N GLY A 41 0.43 10.56 3.15
CA GLY A 41 0.66 11.57 2.13
C GLY A 41 0.02 12.92 2.49
N LEU A 42 -1.22 12.93 3.00
CA LEU A 42 -1.89 14.15 3.43
C LEU A 42 -1.21 14.79 4.66
N ASP A 43 -0.84 13.97 5.64
CA ASP A 43 -0.11 14.39 6.84
C ASP A 43 1.18 15.12 6.44
N LYS A 44 2.02 14.50 5.59
CA LYS A 44 3.24 15.11 5.07
C LYS A 44 2.99 16.37 4.22
N LEU A 45 1.94 16.40 3.40
CA LEU A 45 1.63 17.56 2.55
C LEU A 45 1.08 18.75 3.35
N THR A 46 0.50 18.50 4.52
CA THR A 46 -0.06 19.54 5.40
C THR A 46 0.89 19.96 6.51
N ASP A 47 1.96 19.19 6.75
CA ASP A 47 3.04 19.56 7.65
C ASP A 47 4.13 20.39 6.92
N SER A 48 4.07 21.71 7.11
CA SER A 48 5.07 22.63 6.56
C SER A 48 6.47 22.44 7.15
N ALA A 49 6.59 21.91 8.37
CA ALA A 49 7.89 21.65 8.97
C ALA A 49 8.55 20.44 8.29
N PHE A 50 7.78 19.37 8.06
CA PHE A 50 8.25 18.19 7.34
C PHE A 50 8.79 18.54 5.94
N LEU A 51 8.09 19.40 5.18
CA LEU A 51 8.48 19.78 3.82
C LEU A 51 9.68 20.75 3.75
N SER A 52 10.19 21.22 4.88
CA SER A 52 11.37 22.09 4.93
C SER A 52 12.64 21.32 4.54
N ALA A 53 13.60 22.02 3.94
CA ALA A 53 14.92 21.46 3.67
C ALA A 53 15.82 21.39 4.92
N SER A 54 15.47 22.11 6.00
CA SER A 54 16.23 22.11 7.24
C SER A 54 15.37 22.52 8.44
N GLY A 55 15.88 22.23 9.63
CA GLY A 55 15.24 22.56 10.91
C GLY A 55 14.50 21.39 11.55
N PRO A 56 14.08 21.54 12.83
CA PRO A 56 13.50 20.47 13.64
C PRO A 56 12.30 19.79 12.96
N GLY A 57 12.39 18.48 12.74
CA GLY A 57 11.30 17.67 12.18
C GLY A 57 11.17 17.74 10.65
N SER A 58 12.13 18.39 9.99
CA SER A 58 12.18 18.49 8.53
C SER A 58 12.66 17.20 7.86
N ILE A 59 12.25 16.99 6.60
CA ILE A 59 12.74 15.86 5.80
C ILE A 59 14.24 15.95 5.57
N GLY A 60 14.82 17.15 5.46
CA GLY A 60 16.27 17.32 5.34
C GLY A 60 17.02 16.85 6.57
N GLU A 61 16.59 17.26 7.76
CA GLU A 61 17.18 16.79 9.03
C GLU A 61 17.00 15.29 9.21
N LEU A 62 15.82 14.75 8.87
CA LEU A 62 15.58 13.30 8.89
C LEU A 62 16.58 12.58 7.98
N MET A 63 16.75 13.03 6.74
CA MET A 63 17.67 12.42 5.78
C MET A 63 19.13 12.49 6.23
N GLU A 64 19.57 13.63 6.78
CA GLU A 64 20.91 13.76 7.36
C GLU A 64 21.11 12.79 8.53
N SER A 65 20.11 12.65 9.40
CA SER A 65 20.19 11.79 10.59
C SER A 65 20.30 10.30 10.28
N VAL A 66 19.71 9.84 9.17
CA VAL A 66 19.70 8.42 8.78
C VAL A 66 20.77 8.06 7.76
N ARG A 67 21.50 9.04 7.22
CA ARG A 67 22.43 8.87 6.10
C ARG A 67 23.50 7.80 6.36
N ASP A 68 24.17 7.88 7.51
CA ASP A 68 25.31 7.02 7.83
C ASP A 68 24.90 5.65 8.37
N SER A 69 23.62 5.47 8.69
CA SER A 69 23.04 4.23 9.20
C SER A 69 22.17 3.49 8.18
N ALA A 70 21.86 4.12 7.04
CA ALA A 70 21.10 3.53 5.95
C ALA A 70 21.82 2.33 5.32
N ALA A 71 21.05 1.35 4.85
CA ALA A 71 21.58 0.23 4.08
C ALA A 71 22.24 0.70 2.77
N PHE A 72 21.66 1.73 2.16
CA PHE A 72 22.12 2.31 0.92
C PHE A 72 22.16 3.84 1.00
N PRO A 73 23.27 4.42 1.49
CA PRO A 73 23.42 5.87 1.65
C PRO A 73 23.22 6.66 0.36
N GLY A 74 23.50 6.06 -0.81
CA GLY A 74 23.32 6.71 -2.11
C GLY A 74 21.85 7.08 -2.44
N LEU A 75 20.87 6.39 -1.86
CA LEU A 75 19.45 6.75 -1.99
C LEU A 75 19.11 7.97 -1.14
N VAL A 76 19.74 8.07 0.04
CA VAL A 76 19.64 9.25 0.92
C VAL A 76 20.31 10.45 0.26
N ASP A 77 21.52 10.27 -0.26
CA ASP A 77 22.28 11.30 -1.00
C ASP A 77 21.50 11.85 -2.20
N LEU A 78 20.70 11.01 -2.88
CA LEU A 78 19.85 11.46 -3.98
C LEU A 78 18.76 12.42 -3.50
N GLY A 79 18.11 12.11 -2.38
CA GLY A 79 17.10 12.98 -1.79
C GLY A 79 17.69 14.26 -1.20
N LEU A 80 18.90 14.19 -0.63
CA LEU A 80 19.62 15.36 -0.11
C LEU A 80 19.97 16.41 -1.20
N LYS A 81 19.91 16.06 -2.49
CA LYS A 81 20.06 17.04 -3.58
C LYS A 81 18.93 18.07 -3.62
N SER A 82 17.72 17.69 -3.19
CA SER A 82 16.55 18.57 -3.04
C SER A 82 15.62 17.91 -2.01
N PRO A 83 15.87 18.12 -0.71
CA PRO A 83 15.12 17.47 0.35
C PRO A 83 13.63 17.83 0.32
N ASP A 84 13.33 19.10 0.04
CA ASP A 84 11.98 19.63 -0.16
C ASP A 84 11.26 18.93 -1.32
N GLY A 85 11.91 18.87 -2.50
CA GLY A 85 11.40 18.18 -3.68
C GLY A 85 11.19 16.69 -3.44
N PHE A 86 12.11 16.05 -2.70
CA PHE A 86 11.96 14.66 -2.28
C PHE A 86 10.76 14.48 -1.34
N GLY A 87 10.59 15.37 -0.35
CA GLY A 87 9.45 15.37 0.56
C GLY A 87 8.12 15.47 -0.19
N TYR A 88 8.01 16.40 -1.14
CA TYR A 88 6.83 16.53 -2.01
C TYR A 88 6.60 15.30 -2.89
N ALA A 89 7.66 14.74 -3.49
CA ALA A 89 7.56 13.56 -4.33
C ALA A 89 7.13 12.33 -3.53
N LEU A 90 7.68 12.14 -2.33
CA LEU A 90 7.31 11.07 -1.41
C LEU A 90 5.84 11.20 -0.99
N ALA A 91 5.45 12.38 -0.49
CA ALA A 91 4.10 12.60 0.00
C ALA A 91 3.03 12.48 -1.10
N THR A 92 3.32 13.02 -2.29
CA THR A 92 2.44 12.88 -3.46
C THR A 92 2.40 11.43 -3.94
N GLY A 93 3.54 10.74 -3.95
CA GLY A 93 3.63 9.33 -4.32
C GLY A 93 2.79 8.45 -3.38
N GLU A 94 2.92 8.64 -2.07
CA GLU A 94 2.11 7.96 -1.07
C GLU A 94 0.61 8.23 -1.28
N LEU A 95 0.24 9.49 -1.48
CA LEU A 95 -1.16 9.87 -1.71
C LEU A 95 -1.74 9.22 -2.98
N LEU A 96 -1.03 9.29 -4.10
CA LEU A 96 -1.46 8.70 -5.37
C LEU A 96 -1.53 7.18 -5.30
N VAL A 97 -0.57 6.53 -4.65
CA VAL A 97 -0.59 5.08 -4.40
C VAL A 97 -1.77 4.69 -3.53
N GLY A 98 -2.02 5.45 -2.45
CA GLY A 98 -3.14 5.21 -1.54
C GLY A 98 -4.49 5.33 -2.25
N LEU A 99 -4.69 6.43 -2.99
CA LEU A 99 -5.91 6.66 -3.78
C LEU A 99 -6.08 5.64 -4.90
N GLY A 100 -5.02 5.33 -5.65
CA GLY A 100 -5.05 4.33 -6.73
C GLY A 100 -5.39 2.94 -6.20
N THR A 101 -4.79 2.57 -5.07
CA THR A 101 -5.09 1.33 -4.34
C THR A 101 -6.55 1.32 -3.88
N LEU A 102 -7.06 2.37 -3.25
CA LEU A 102 -8.46 2.43 -2.79
C LEU A 102 -9.46 2.41 -3.96
N ALA A 103 -9.19 3.12 -5.04
CA ALA A 103 -10.03 3.11 -6.25
C ALA A 103 -9.98 1.76 -6.98
N GLY A 104 -8.87 1.02 -6.84
CA GLY A 104 -8.66 -0.24 -7.57
C GLY A 104 -8.54 0.01 -9.07
N LEU A 105 -7.96 1.15 -9.43
CA LEU A 105 -7.59 1.49 -10.79
C LEU A 105 -6.09 1.23 -10.90
N TRP A 106 -5.70 0.37 -11.84
CA TRP A 106 -4.31 0.00 -12.07
C TRP A 106 -3.67 -0.56 -10.79
N ALA A 107 -4.43 -1.40 -10.08
CA ALA A 107 -4.11 -1.80 -8.71
C ALA A 107 -2.73 -2.44 -8.56
N ARG A 108 -2.24 -3.15 -9.58
CA ARG A 108 -0.88 -3.71 -9.57
C ARG A 108 0.20 -2.64 -9.64
N ILE A 109 -0.03 -1.57 -10.40
CA ILE A 109 0.91 -0.45 -10.52
C ILE A 109 0.90 0.36 -9.22
N ALA A 110 -0.29 0.61 -8.64
CA ALA A 110 -0.39 1.23 -7.32
C ALA A 110 0.31 0.38 -6.24
N ALA A 111 0.09 -0.93 -6.22
CA ALA A 111 0.75 -1.84 -5.28
C ALA A 111 2.28 -1.90 -5.50
N LEU A 112 2.74 -1.84 -6.75
CA LEU A 112 4.17 -1.74 -7.05
C LEU A 112 4.76 -0.44 -6.51
N GLY A 113 4.07 0.69 -6.72
CA GLY A 113 4.48 1.98 -6.18
C GLY A 113 4.56 1.95 -4.65
N GLY A 114 3.55 1.39 -3.98
CA GLY A 114 3.55 1.21 -2.53
C GLY A 114 4.69 0.33 -2.04
N ALA A 115 4.94 -0.78 -2.71
CA ALA A 115 6.08 -1.66 -2.40
C ALA A 115 7.42 -0.93 -2.58
N LEU A 116 7.61 -0.16 -3.65
CA LEU A 116 8.86 0.57 -3.90
C LEU A 116 9.08 1.70 -2.90
N ILE A 117 8.03 2.42 -2.50
CA ILE A 117 8.10 3.44 -1.44
C ILE A 117 8.48 2.79 -0.12
N SER A 118 7.77 1.73 0.29
CA SER A 118 8.07 1.01 1.54
C SER A 118 9.47 0.38 1.52
N LEU A 119 9.93 -0.15 0.39
CA LEU A 119 11.29 -0.66 0.23
C LEU A 119 12.33 0.45 0.40
N THR A 120 12.09 1.61 -0.22
CA THR A 120 13.00 2.76 -0.13
C THR A 120 13.12 3.24 1.31
N LEU A 121 11.98 3.47 1.97
CA LEU A 121 11.94 3.88 3.38
C LEU A 121 12.55 2.84 4.31
N TRP A 122 12.33 1.56 4.05
CA TRP A 122 12.97 0.50 4.83
C TRP A 122 14.49 0.52 4.69
N LEU A 123 15.02 0.68 3.48
CA LEU A 123 16.47 0.71 3.23
C LEU A 123 17.15 2.00 3.75
N THR A 124 16.39 3.09 3.90
CA THR A 124 16.95 4.39 4.31
C THR A 124 16.64 4.74 5.77
N VAL A 125 15.37 4.69 6.17
CA VAL A 125 14.89 5.21 7.46
C VAL A 125 14.80 4.13 8.53
N SER A 126 14.22 2.96 8.24
CA SER A 126 14.00 1.95 9.29
C SER A 126 14.99 0.79 9.28
N TRP A 127 16.00 0.82 8.41
CA TRP A 127 17.05 -0.21 8.35
C TRP A 127 17.79 -0.38 9.67
N GLN A 128 18.15 0.75 10.31
CA GLN A 128 18.85 0.74 11.60
C GLN A 128 17.97 0.37 12.80
N SER A 129 16.66 0.24 12.62
CA SER A 129 15.74 -0.08 13.73
C SER A 129 16.05 -1.46 14.28
N THR A 130 16.47 -1.52 15.54
CA THR A 130 16.79 -2.77 16.24
C THR A 130 15.94 -2.92 17.50
N PRO A 131 15.20 -4.02 17.63
CA PRO A 131 14.99 -5.11 16.66
C PRO A 131 14.19 -4.69 15.41
N TYR A 132 14.37 -5.41 14.30
CA TYR A 132 13.81 -5.03 12.98
C TYR A 132 12.28 -4.86 12.96
N TYR A 133 11.55 -5.53 13.85
CA TYR A 133 10.08 -5.48 13.93
C TYR A 133 9.53 -4.20 14.57
N TYR A 134 10.39 -3.30 15.05
CA TYR A 134 9.98 -1.95 15.46
C TYR A 134 9.80 -1.00 14.26
N GLY A 135 10.36 -1.33 13.10
CA GLY A 135 10.09 -0.60 11.85
C GLY A 135 8.79 -1.05 11.20
N ASN A 136 7.97 -0.10 10.77
CA ASN A 136 6.73 -0.36 10.03
C ASN A 136 6.97 -0.65 8.53
N ASP A 137 8.00 -0.07 7.92
CA ASP A 137 8.21 -0.10 6.48
C ASP A 137 8.38 -1.51 5.90
N LEU A 138 9.11 -2.39 6.61
CA LEU A 138 9.27 -3.78 6.18
C LEU A 138 7.92 -4.53 6.15
N VAL A 139 7.08 -4.30 7.16
CA VAL A 139 5.75 -4.92 7.23
C VAL A 139 4.88 -4.39 6.10
N TYR A 140 4.91 -3.08 5.83
CA TYR A 140 4.19 -2.51 4.70
C TYR A 140 4.68 -3.05 3.35
N LEU A 141 6.00 -3.17 3.15
CA LEU A 141 6.58 -3.78 1.96
C LEU A 141 6.02 -5.19 1.73
N MET A 142 6.05 -6.03 2.76
CA MET A 142 5.51 -7.40 2.67
C MET A 142 4.00 -7.40 2.43
N ALA A 143 3.27 -6.46 3.02
CA ALA A 143 1.82 -6.30 2.87
C ALA A 143 1.40 -5.87 1.45
N TRP A 144 2.26 -5.19 0.69
CA TRP A 144 2.00 -4.84 -0.71
C TRP A 144 2.13 -6.03 -1.67
N LEU A 145 2.96 -7.03 -1.35
CA LEU A 145 3.24 -8.16 -2.26
C LEU A 145 2.00 -8.98 -2.64
N PRO A 146 1.08 -9.34 -1.72
CA PRO A 146 -0.16 -10.03 -2.10
C PRO A 146 -1.00 -9.23 -3.09
N LEU A 147 -1.10 -7.90 -2.93
CA LEU A 147 -1.84 -7.03 -3.84
C LEU A 147 -1.13 -6.89 -5.20
N LEU A 148 0.20 -6.89 -5.22
CA LEU A 148 0.98 -6.89 -6.45
C LEU A 148 0.81 -8.19 -7.25
N LEU A 149 0.85 -9.34 -6.56
CA LEU A 149 0.73 -10.67 -7.16
C LEU A 149 -0.70 -10.97 -7.63
N ALA A 150 -1.69 -10.74 -6.76
CA ALA A 150 -3.09 -11.02 -7.09
C ALA A 150 -3.72 -9.92 -7.96
N GLY A 151 -3.36 -8.65 -7.76
CA GLY A 151 -4.09 -7.50 -8.29
C GLY A 151 -5.39 -7.23 -7.52
N ALA A 152 -6.23 -6.30 -8.03
CA ALA A 152 -7.55 -6.03 -7.47
C ALA A 152 -8.63 -6.80 -8.23
N GLU A 153 -8.88 -8.05 -7.82
CA GLU A 153 -9.83 -8.94 -8.49
C GLU A 153 -11.31 -8.51 -8.32
N PHE A 154 -11.69 -7.84 -7.22
CA PHE A 154 -13.07 -7.43 -6.93
C PHE A 154 -13.18 -6.02 -6.31
N LEU A 155 -14.32 -5.35 -6.51
CA LEU A 155 -14.58 -3.94 -6.13
C LEU A 155 -13.48 -2.99 -6.65
N SER A 156 -13.08 -3.19 -7.91
CA SER A 156 -12.03 -2.42 -8.57
C SER A 156 -12.60 -1.74 -9.82
N ALA A 157 -12.20 -0.50 -10.06
CA ALA A 157 -12.53 0.19 -11.30
C ALA A 157 -12.04 -0.60 -12.53
N ASP A 158 -10.93 -1.32 -12.40
CA ASP A 158 -10.39 -2.22 -13.43
C ASP A 158 -11.41 -3.32 -13.82
N ALA A 159 -12.05 -3.97 -12.83
CA ALA A 159 -13.07 -4.99 -13.08
C ALA A 159 -14.32 -4.40 -13.77
N LEU A 160 -14.73 -3.18 -13.39
CA LEU A 160 -15.84 -2.48 -14.03
C LEU A 160 -15.52 -2.13 -15.49
N LEU A 161 -14.32 -1.60 -15.77
CA LEU A 161 -13.88 -1.26 -17.13
C LEU A 161 -13.76 -2.49 -18.03
N ALA A 162 -13.23 -3.60 -17.51
CA ALA A 162 -13.14 -4.88 -18.23
C ALA A 162 -14.53 -5.44 -18.58
N SER A 163 -15.51 -5.33 -17.67
CA SER A 163 -16.89 -5.76 -17.92
C SER A 163 -17.59 -4.93 -19.00
N ARG A 164 -17.34 -3.62 -19.04
CA ARG A 164 -17.89 -2.72 -20.07
C ARG A 164 -17.32 -3.02 -21.46
N ARG A 165 -16.01 -3.23 -21.59
CA ARG A 165 -15.36 -3.60 -22.87
C ARG A 165 -15.85 -4.92 -23.45
N ARG A 166 -16.26 -5.88 -22.60
CA ARG A 166 -16.84 -7.16 -23.05
C ARG A 166 -18.29 -7.06 -23.51
N ARG A 167 -19.05 -6.03 -23.07
CA ARG A 167 -20.44 -5.80 -23.53
C ARG A 167 -20.52 -5.00 -24.83
N SER A 168 -19.46 -4.27 -25.20
CA SER A 168 -19.42 -3.47 -26.43
C SER A 168 -18.78 -4.20 -27.62
N ARG A 169 -18.46 -5.49 -27.46
CA ARG A 169 -18.00 -6.40 -28.51
C ARG A 169 -19.05 -7.47 -28.71
#